data_AF-A0AAB0A7N8-F1
#
_entry.id   AF-A0AAB0A7N8-F1
#
_cell.length_a   1.000
_cell.length_b   1.000
_cell.length_c   1.000
_cell.angle_alpha   90.00
_cell.angle_beta   90.00
_cell.angle_gamma   90.00
#
_symmetry.space_group_name_H-M   'P 1'
#
loop_
_entity.id
_entity.type
_entity.pdbx_description
1 polymer ?
#
loop_
_entity_poly.entity_id
_entity_poly.type
_entity_poly.pdbx_seq_one_letter_code
_entity_poly.pdbx_strand_id
1 'polypeptide(L)'
;MAFILYGLPYYPSDWFKENPKKKPGVELEKPSPTETIDSAARRILQATAGTGHNVSVKDIVVFLRLALEQDRVQLKDDWVSFGTTIGRAGQFVSPLSLLDITDKPCNTDGDAPTNRPVGKQNVMLAILYVTGSFALAENDRKCRSEINAKIEKYGGTWNSLTNYPRNNNCMPWNIAPLKKLFAAMDMFYFKFPEAKYSESRVGTQHLRFEGCAALVALKYVVELLDVSMERFASWVQLVPYMGSELRNLMPGSHEETDKPDSYMPYLFSIGLCGFGRAPYTIKRNQGLYELAHAIGCAYNEPRSIHAKRLKESFALGVPEMAIVICVKAAQLKNAPSPTSRSEVLERWAAIRNPRPGTIGELVQKYYESEKHLSK
;
A
#
# COMPACT_ATOMS: atom_id res chain seq x y z
N MET A 1 -12.64 -0.79 26.13
CA MET A 1 -11.95 -2.10 26.07
C MET A 1 -10.90 -2.20 24.95
N ALA A 2 -11.06 -1.60 23.77
CA ALA A 2 -10.05 -1.67 22.69
C ALA A 2 -8.68 -1.03 23.03
N PHE A 3 -8.65 -0.02 23.92
CA PHE A 3 -7.41 0.67 24.33
C PHE A 3 -6.39 -0.22 25.07
N ILE A 4 -6.84 -1.30 25.72
CA ILE A 4 -6.00 -2.09 26.64
C ILE A 4 -5.17 -3.14 25.88
N LEU A 5 -5.59 -3.58 24.69
CA LEU A 5 -4.95 -4.70 23.99
C LEU A 5 -3.82 -4.30 23.02
N TYR A 6 -3.77 -3.05 22.55
CA TYR A 6 -2.88 -2.65 21.44
C TYR A 6 -2.01 -1.40 21.71
N GLY A 7 -2.04 -0.87 22.93
CA GLY A 7 -1.41 0.40 23.28
C GLY A 7 -2.00 1.59 22.51
N LEU A 8 -1.53 2.80 22.80
CA LEU A 8 -1.93 4.00 22.05
C LEU A 8 -1.45 3.91 20.59
N PRO A 9 -2.24 4.42 19.62
CA PRO A 9 -1.76 4.51 18.24
C PRO A 9 -0.45 5.32 18.18
N TYR A 10 0.39 5.03 17.20
CA TYR A 10 1.59 5.82 16.89
C TYR A 10 1.45 6.33 15.48
N TYR A 11 1.17 7.61 15.34
CA TYR A 11 0.91 8.24 14.06
C TYR A 11 2.21 8.68 13.38
N PRO A 12 2.19 8.88 12.04
CA PRO A 12 3.32 9.47 11.34
C PRO A 12 3.77 10.80 11.97
N SER A 13 2.85 11.68 12.40
CA SER A 13 3.26 12.94 13.05
C SER A 13 4.04 12.73 14.35
N ASP A 14 3.79 11.65 15.09
CA ASP A 14 4.53 11.34 16.32
C ASP A 14 5.99 11.02 16.01
N TRP A 15 6.24 10.29 14.92
CA TRP A 15 7.61 10.04 14.43
C TRP A 15 8.35 11.33 14.09
N PHE A 16 7.69 12.25 13.39
CA PHE A 16 8.29 13.53 12.99
C PHE A 16 8.44 14.52 14.14
N LYS A 17 7.63 14.41 15.21
CA LYS A 17 7.86 15.16 16.46
C LYS A 17 9.13 14.67 17.16
N GLU A 18 9.37 13.37 17.19
CA GLU A 18 10.58 12.76 17.77
C GLU A 18 11.83 12.97 16.88
N ASN A 19 11.62 13.15 15.57
CA ASN A 19 12.68 13.30 14.57
C ASN A 19 12.50 14.59 13.74
N PRO A 20 12.55 15.77 14.39
CA PRO A 20 12.22 17.02 13.73
C PRO A 20 13.19 17.30 12.57
N LYS A 21 12.63 17.66 11.41
CA LYS A 21 13.36 17.98 10.16
C LYS A 21 14.21 16.84 9.60
N LYS A 22 14.07 15.61 10.12
CA LYS A 22 14.76 14.44 9.59
C LYS A 22 13.89 13.72 8.56
N LYS A 23 14.55 13.12 7.58
CA LYS A 23 13.94 12.17 6.66
C LYS A 23 14.05 10.76 7.24
N PRO A 24 13.19 9.82 6.84
CA PRO A 24 13.26 8.44 7.31
C PRO A 24 14.61 7.80 6.95
N GLY A 25 15.31 7.32 7.98
CA GLY A 25 16.65 6.74 7.83
C GLY A 25 16.65 5.35 7.21
N VAL A 26 17.64 5.08 6.37
CA VAL A 26 17.92 3.75 5.82
C VAL A 26 19.43 3.53 5.68
N GLU A 27 19.90 2.36 6.06
CA GLU A 27 21.27 1.94 5.80
C GLU A 27 21.30 1.13 4.50
N LEU A 28 22.09 1.56 3.51
CA LEU A 28 22.15 0.94 2.17
C LEU A 28 23.59 0.70 1.74
N GLU A 29 23.82 -0.39 1.01
CA GLU A 29 25.11 -0.70 0.41
C GLU A 29 25.58 0.44 -0.51
N LYS A 30 26.82 0.89 -0.31
CA LYS A 30 27.44 1.93 -1.13
C LYS A 30 27.94 1.36 -2.46
N PRO A 31 27.56 1.93 -3.61
CA PRO A 31 28.16 1.57 -4.89
C PRO A 31 29.68 1.82 -4.87
N SER A 32 30.46 0.89 -5.42
CA SER A 32 31.89 1.11 -5.67
C SER A 32 32.09 2.30 -6.62
N PRO A 33 33.17 3.09 -6.50
CA PRO A 33 33.48 4.18 -7.44
C PRO A 33 33.57 3.74 -8.90
N THR A 34 33.86 2.47 -9.16
CA THR A 34 33.97 1.90 -10.51
C THR A 34 32.67 1.26 -10.99
N GLU A 35 31.65 1.15 -10.14
CA GLU A 35 30.38 0.54 -10.48
C GLU A 35 29.52 1.52 -11.29
N THR A 36 28.94 1.02 -12.38
CA THR A 36 28.07 1.80 -13.26
C THR A 36 26.66 1.23 -13.27
N ILE A 37 25.69 2.06 -13.65
CA ILE A 37 24.31 1.59 -13.85
C ILE A 37 24.24 0.46 -14.89
N ASP A 38 25.07 0.54 -15.94
CA ASP A 38 25.11 -0.46 -17.01
C ASP A 38 25.68 -1.81 -16.53
N SER A 39 26.78 -1.80 -15.77
CA SER A 39 27.36 -3.03 -15.20
C SER A 39 26.40 -3.67 -14.20
N ALA A 40 25.78 -2.88 -13.32
CA ALA A 40 24.83 -3.38 -12.35
C ALA A 40 23.54 -3.93 -13.01
N ALA A 41 22.98 -3.22 -13.99
CA ALA A 41 21.82 -3.69 -14.76
C ALA A 41 22.11 -4.99 -15.50
N ARG A 42 23.31 -5.12 -16.10
CA ARG A 42 23.73 -6.34 -16.81
C ARG A 42 23.74 -7.55 -15.87
N ARG A 43 24.23 -7.40 -14.64
CA ARG A 43 24.20 -8.48 -13.63
C ARG A 43 22.76 -8.92 -13.32
N ILE A 44 21.85 -7.96 -13.12
CA ILE A 44 20.42 -8.27 -12.91
C ILE A 44 19.84 -9.05 -14.10
N LEU A 45 20.08 -8.57 -15.33
CA LEU A 45 19.54 -9.18 -16.54
C LEU A 45 20.11 -10.59 -16.78
N GLN A 46 21.43 -10.79 -16.61
CA GLN A 46 22.06 -12.10 -16.76
C GLN A 46 21.53 -13.11 -15.75
N ALA A 47 21.28 -12.69 -14.51
CA ALA A 47 20.66 -13.55 -13.50
C ALA A 47 19.21 -13.92 -13.87
N THR A 48 18.43 -12.98 -14.40
CA THR A 48 17.06 -13.27 -14.89
C THR A 48 17.05 -14.21 -16.10
N ALA A 49 18.11 -14.18 -16.91
CA ALA A 49 18.28 -15.06 -18.07
C ALA A 49 18.87 -16.45 -17.70
N GLY A 50 19.35 -16.64 -16.46
CA GLY A 50 20.01 -17.87 -16.03
C GLY A 50 21.44 -18.04 -16.57
N THR A 51 22.06 -16.98 -17.08
CA THR A 51 23.39 -17.00 -17.71
C THR A 51 24.48 -16.33 -16.87
N GLY A 52 24.16 -15.87 -15.66
CA GLY A 52 25.08 -15.16 -14.78
C GLY A 52 25.06 -15.71 -13.35
N HIS A 53 25.89 -15.12 -12.49
CA HIS A 53 25.91 -15.41 -11.06
C HIS A 53 24.58 -15.02 -10.38
N ASN A 54 24.29 -15.67 -9.25
CA ASN A 54 23.12 -15.35 -8.44
C ASN A 54 23.20 -13.90 -7.96
N VAL A 55 22.09 -13.18 -8.07
CA VAL A 55 22.00 -11.77 -7.65
C VAL A 55 21.67 -11.71 -6.16
N SER A 56 22.48 -10.98 -5.41
CA SER A 56 22.23 -10.73 -3.99
C SER A 56 21.35 -9.50 -3.78
N VAL A 57 20.80 -9.35 -2.57
CA VAL A 57 20.07 -8.11 -2.19
C VAL A 57 20.99 -6.89 -2.29
N LYS A 58 22.28 -7.05 -2.03
CA LYS A 58 23.28 -5.98 -2.15
C LYS A 58 23.40 -5.50 -3.59
N ASP A 59 23.46 -6.42 -4.56
CA ASP A 59 23.51 -6.08 -5.99
C ASP A 59 22.29 -5.27 -6.42
N ILE A 60 21.12 -5.63 -5.91
CA ILE A 60 19.86 -4.93 -6.18
C ILE A 60 19.89 -3.53 -5.58
N VAL A 61 20.32 -3.38 -4.32
CA VAL A 61 20.43 -2.07 -3.68
C VAL A 61 21.42 -1.17 -4.43
N VAL A 62 22.59 -1.69 -4.79
CA VAL A 62 23.60 -0.95 -5.57
C VAL A 62 23.03 -0.52 -6.93
N PHE A 63 22.39 -1.45 -7.66
CA PHE A 63 21.76 -1.16 -8.94
C PHE A 63 20.70 -0.05 -8.81
N LEU A 64 19.78 -0.19 -7.86
CA LEU A 64 18.71 0.78 -7.64
C LEU A 64 19.27 2.14 -7.22
N ARG A 65 20.27 2.19 -6.33
CA ARG A 65 20.90 3.48 -5.96
C ARG A 65 21.47 4.20 -7.19
N LEU A 66 22.19 3.49 -8.06
CA LEU A 66 22.75 4.07 -9.28
C LEU A 66 21.67 4.53 -10.26
N ALA A 67 20.59 3.75 -10.41
CA ALA A 67 19.49 4.08 -11.31
C ALA A 67 18.66 5.27 -10.82
N LEU A 68 18.31 5.28 -9.54
CA LEU A 68 17.43 6.28 -8.95
C LEU A 68 18.15 7.62 -8.75
N GLU A 69 19.45 7.64 -8.52
CA GLU A 69 20.23 8.88 -8.40
C GLU A 69 20.28 9.68 -9.72
N GLN A 70 20.16 8.99 -10.86
CA GLN A 70 20.16 9.60 -12.20
C GLN A 70 18.78 10.12 -12.63
N ASP A 71 17.70 9.61 -12.05
CA ASP A 71 16.33 10.00 -12.42
C ASP A 71 15.86 11.17 -11.55
N ARG A 72 16.18 12.38 -12.02
CA ARG A 72 15.93 13.63 -11.30
C ARG A 72 14.87 14.48 -11.98
N VAL A 73 14.01 15.09 -11.18
CA VAL A 73 13.00 16.05 -11.62
C VAL A 73 13.21 17.36 -10.87
N GLN A 74 13.10 18.49 -11.59
CA GLN A 74 13.17 19.81 -10.99
C GLN A 74 11.82 20.17 -10.35
N LEU A 75 11.84 20.57 -9.08
CA LEU A 75 10.64 21.00 -8.37
C LEU A 75 10.16 22.36 -8.85
N LYS A 76 8.85 22.47 -9.10
CA LYS A 76 8.17 23.75 -9.35
C LYS A 76 7.90 24.49 -8.03
N ASP A 77 7.46 23.74 -7.03
CA ASP A 77 7.09 24.23 -5.71
C ASP A 77 7.85 23.46 -4.63
N ASP A 78 7.90 24.02 -3.42
CA ASP A 78 8.46 23.34 -2.25
C ASP A 78 7.72 22.03 -1.98
N TRP A 79 8.47 20.94 -1.85
CA TRP A 79 7.93 19.65 -1.43
C TRP A 79 8.24 19.43 0.05
N VAL A 80 7.21 19.57 0.88
CA VAL A 80 7.29 19.43 2.35
C VAL A 80 6.31 18.36 2.79
N SER A 81 6.65 17.55 3.78
CA SER A 81 5.72 16.62 4.45
C SER A 81 6.07 16.53 5.93
N PHE A 82 5.07 16.66 6.81
CA PHE A 82 5.23 16.69 8.27
C PHE A 82 6.25 17.73 8.76
N GLY A 83 6.32 18.88 8.09
CA GLY A 83 7.30 19.94 8.38
C GLY A 83 8.74 19.63 7.93
N THR A 84 9.02 18.43 7.41
CA THR A 84 10.31 18.08 6.80
C THR A 84 10.31 18.49 5.33
N THR A 85 11.28 19.32 4.94
CA THR A 85 11.50 19.70 3.54
C THR A 85 12.18 18.55 2.80
N ILE A 86 11.51 18.01 1.78
CA ILE A 86 12.08 17.02 0.86
C ILE A 86 12.98 17.73 -0.15
N GLY A 87 12.48 18.81 -0.75
CA GLY A 87 13.24 19.71 -1.63
C GLY A 87 12.54 21.06 -1.79
N ARG A 88 13.29 22.09 -2.20
CA ARG A 88 12.78 23.44 -2.47
C ARG A 88 12.46 23.64 -3.94
N ALA A 89 11.59 24.60 -4.25
CA ALA A 89 11.37 25.08 -5.61
C ALA A 89 12.70 25.35 -6.34
N GLY A 90 12.79 24.90 -7.59
CA GLY A 90 13.98 24.98 -8.42
C GLY A 90 15.04 23.89 -8.17
N GLN A 91 14.96 23.12 -7.09
CA GLN A 91 15.90 22.03 -6.81
C GLN A 91 15.55 20.76 -7.59
N PHE A 92 16.58 20.02 -7.98
CA PHE A 92 16.42 18.67 -8.51
C PHE A 92 16.28 17.66 -7.36
N VAL A 93 15.23 16.85 -7.40
CA VAL A 93 15.01 15.75 -6.48
C VAL A 93 14.98 14.41 -7.22
N SER A 94 15.36 13.36 -6.52
CA SER A 94 15.32 11.96 -6.97
C SER A 94 14.54 11.12 -5.96
N PRO A 95 14.20 9.85 -6.26
CA PRO A 95 13.66 8.94 -5.26
C PRO A 95 14.51 8.85 -3.98
N LEU A 96 15.84 8.95 -4.11
CA LEU A 96 16.76 8.91 -2.96
C LEU A 96 16.65 10.16 -2.08
N SER A 97 16.12 11.27 -2.59
CA SER A 97 15.91 12.50 -1.83
C SER A 97 14.84 12.37 -0.74
N LEU A 98 14.08 11.26 -0.70
CA LEU A 98 13.06 10.97 0.31
C LEU A 98 13.62 10.26 1.55
N LEU A 99 14.88 9.85 1.54
CA LEU A 99 15.47 9.04 2.60
C LEU A 99 16.73 9.70 3.14
N ASP A 100 17.04 9.46 4.42
CA ASP A 100 18.35 9.76 5.00
C ASP A 100 19.21 8.49 4.90
N ILE A 101 20.16 8.47 3.95
CA ILE A 101 20.89 7.27 3.58
C ILE A 101 22.23 7.22 4.31
N THR A 102 22.41 6.21 5.16
CA THR A 102 23.71 5.86 5.74
C THR A 102 24.39 4.81 4.86
N ASP A 103 25.63 5.10 4.45
CA ASP A 103 26.41 4.18 3.62
C ASP A 103 26.91 2.98 4.43
N LYS A 104 26.57 1.78 3.95
CA LYS A 104 27.16 0.52 4.41
C LYS A 104 28.30 0.11 3.48
N PRO A 105 29.50 -0.22 4.00
CA PRO A 105 30.58 -0.75 3.19
C PRO A 105 30.11 -2.00 2.44
N CYS A 106 30.32 -2.01 1.12
CA CYS A 106 29.98 -3.13 0.27
C CYS A 106 31.21 -3.58 -0.50
N ASN A 107 31.67 -4.81 -0.24
CA ASN A 107 32.52 -5.52 -1.17
C ASN A 107 31.55 -6.17 -2.17
N THR A 108 31.34 -5.53 -3.31
CA THR A 108 30.68 -6.20 -4.43
C THR A 108 31.68 -7.18 -5.02
N ASP A 109 31.41 -8.49 -4.93
CA ASP A 109 32.22 -9.56 -5.54
C ASP A 109 32.03 -9.61 -7.08
N GLY A 110 31.66 -8.50 -7.70
CA GLY A 110 31.28 -8.43 -9.10
C GLY A 110 32.48 -8.44 -10.03
N ASP A 111 32.37 -9.21 -11.11
CA ASP A 111 33.29 -9.20 -12.25
C ASP A 111 33.67 -7.77 -12.68
N ALA A 112 34.86 -7.64 -13.26
CA ALA A 112 35.41 -6.36 -13.72
C ALA A 112 34.36 -5.53 -14.49
N PRO A 113 34.19 -4.25 -14.15
CA PRO A 113 33.17 -3.40 -14.74
C PRO A 113 33.31 -3.39 -16.27
N THR A 114 32.27 -3.85 -16.96
CA THR A 114 32.22 -3.78 -18.42
C THR A 114 31.70 -2.42 -18.84
N ASN A 115 32.50 -1.60 -19.50
CA ASN A 115 32.10 -0.26 -20.00
C ASN A 115 31.12 -0.29 -21.19
N ARG A 116 30.50 -1.43 -21.50
CA ARG A 116 29.54 -1.54 -22.62
C ARG A 116 28.16 -1.09 -22.16
N PRO A 117 27.58 -0.03 -22.76
CA PRO A 117 26.24 0.42 -22.43
C PRO A 117 25.21 -0.71 -22.61
N VAL A 118 24.31 -0.89 -21.64
CA VAL A 118 23.17 -1.82 -21.79
C VAL A 118 22.01 -1.12 -22.48
N GLY A 119 21.95 0.21 -22.47
CA GLY A 119 20.89 0.99 -23.08
C GLY A 119 19.71 1.23 -22.14
N LYS A 120 19.00 2.34 -22.35
CA LYS A 120 17.94 2.83 -21.42
C LYS A 120 16.80 1.83 -21.23
N GLN A 121 16.41 1.10 -22.29
CA GLN A 121 15.35 0.08 -22.22
C GLN A 121 15.74 -1.08 -21.31
N ASN A 122 16.99 -1.54 -21.38
CA ASN A 122 17.49 -2.63 -20.54
C ASN A 122 17.62 -2.24 -19.06
N VAL A 123 17.95 -0.98 -18.77
CA VAL A 123 17.90 -0.47 -17.39
C VAL A 123 16.46 -0.51 -16.86
N MET A 124 15.49 -0.01 -17.64
CA MET A 124 14.08 -0.07 -17.26
C MET A 124 13.60 -1.51 -17.05
N LEU A 125 14.00 -2.41 -17.95
CA LEU A 125 13.69 -3.83 -17.84
C LEU A 125 14.27 -4.45 -16.56
N ALA A 126 15.51 -4.12 -16.19
CA ALA A 126 16.12 -4.56 -14.94
C ALA A 126 15.34 -4.05 -13.71
N ILE A 127 14.89 -2.79 -13.70
CA ILE A 127 14.04 -2.24 -12.63
C ILE A 127 12.70 -2.99 -12.56
N LEU A 128 12.09 -3.28 -13.72
CA LEU A 128 10.84 -4.06 -13.78
C LEU A 128 11.00 -5.49 -13.26
N TYR A 129 12.12 -6.15 -13.55
CA TYR A 129 12.40 -7.47 -12.97
C TYR A 129 12.54 -7.40 -11.45
N VAL A 130 13.24 -6.40 -10.92
CA VAL A 130 13.42 -6.22 -9.47
C VAL A 130 12.07 -5.93 -8.79
N THR A 131 11.34 -4.93 -9.27
CA THR A 131 10.05 -4.51 -8.69
C THR A 131 8.94 -5.54 -8.88
N GLY A 132 8.91 -6.20 -10.03
CA GLY A 132 7.97 -7.29 -10.30
C GLY A 132 8.24 -8.50 -9.41
N SER A 133 9.52 -8.85 -9.19
CA SER A 133 9.89 -9.94 -8.27
C SER A 133 9.50 -9.63 -6.83
N PHE A 134 9.67 -8.39 -6.41
CA PHE A 134 9.22 -7.91 -5.11
C PHE A 134 7.70 -8.07 -4.94
N ALA A 135 6.89 -7.59 -5.90
CA ALA A 135 5.44 -7.72 -5.86
C ALA A 135 4.96 -9.18 -5.84
N LEU A 136 5.64 -10.06 -6.60
CA LEU A 136 5.35 -11.49 -6.58
C LEU A 136 5.64 -12.12 -5.22
N ALA A 137 6.70 -11.70 -4.55
CA ALA A 137 7.05 -12.19 -3.21
C ALA A 137 6.04 -11.76 -2.15
N GLU A 138 5.48 -10.55 -2.26
CA GLU A 138 4.38 -10.05 -1.42
C GLU A 138 3.00 -10.66 -1.81
N ASN A 139 2.98 -11.60 -2.77
CA ASN A 139 1.78 -12.30 -3.27
C ASN A 139 0.67 -11.36 -3.75
N ASP A 140 1.05 -10.22 -4.34
CA ASP A 140 0.10 -9.38 -5.07
C ASP A 140 -0.27 -10.08 -6.39
N ARG A 141 -1.38 -10.82 -6.37
CA ARG A 141 -1.86 -11.56 -7.55
C ARG A 141 -2.45 -10.65 -8.61
N LYS A 142 -2.91 -9.45 -8.24
CA LYS A 142 -3.61 -8.54 -9.14
C LYS A 142 -2.65 -7.87 -10.13
N CYS A 143 -1.43 -7.60 -9.70
CA CYS A 143 -0.43 -6.94 -10.53
C CYS A 143 0.29 -7.88 -11.51
N ARG A 144 0.07 -9.21 -11.47
CA ARG A 144 0.84 -10.17 -12.30
C ARG A 144 0.72 -9.91 -13.80
N SER A 145 -0.50 -9.75 -14.30
CA SER A 145 -0.75 -9.48 -15.72
C SER A 145 -0.21 -8.12 -16.15
N GLU A 146 -0.34 -7.11 -15.29
CA GLU A 146 0.15 -5.76 -15.56
C GLU A 146 1.68 -5.72 -15.58
N ILE A 147 2.34 -6.36 -14.60
CA ILE A 147 3.80 -6.51 -14.56
C ILE A 147 4.27 -7.22 -15.84
N ASN A 148 3.59 -8.30 -16.24
CA ASN A 148 3.97 -9.02 -17.46
C ASN A 148 3.89 -8.13 -18.69
N ALA A 149 2.78 -7.41 -18.87
CA ALA A 149 2.60 -6.50 -19.99
C ALA A 149 3.69 -5.41 -20.04
N LYS A 150 4.14 -4.91 -18.87
CA LYS A 150 5.27 -3.97 -18.80
C LYS A 150 6.58 -4.64 -19.18
N ILE A 151 6.88 -5.84 -18.68
CA ILE A 151 8.12 -6.57 -19.02
C ILE A 151 8.21 -6.82 -20.53
N GLU A 152 7.12 -7.31 -21.15
CA GLU A 152 7.04 -7.57 -22.58
C GLU A 152 7.22 -6.28 -23.41
N LYS A 153 6.63 -5.16 -22.98
CA LYS A 153 6.80 -3.85 -23.62
C LYS A 153 8.27 -3.43 -23.75
N TYR A 154 9.13 -3.80 -22.80
CA TYR A 154 10.56 -3.47 -22.82
C TYR A 154 11.44 -4.62 -23.35
N GLY A 155 10.85 -5.63 -24.01
CA GLY A 155 11.57 -6.73 -24.65
C GLY A 155 12.01 -7.85 -23.71
N GLY A 156 11.46 -7.89 -22.49
CA GLY A 156 11.67 -8.98 -21.55
C GLY A 156 10.70 -10.15 -21.76
N THR A 157 10.85 -11.20 -20.96
CA THR A 157 9.93 -12.34 -20.95
C THR A 157 9.49 -12.69 -19.53
N TRP A 158 8.21 -13.09 -19.36
CA TRP A 158 7.68 -13.53 -18.07
C TRP A 158 8.47 -14.67 -17.44
N ASN A 159 8.93 -15.61 -18.27
CA ASN A 159 9.66 -16.78 -17.81
C ASN A 159 10.96 -16.39 -17.07
N SER A 160 11.60 -15.29 -17.47
CA SER A 160 12.75 -14.70 -16.79
C SER A 160 12.40 -14.16 -15.40
N LEU A 161 11.17 -13.67 -15.18
CA LEU A 161 10.67 -13.23 -13.87
C LEU A 161 10.27 -14.42 -12.98
N THR A 162 9.64 -15.48 -13.52
CA THR A 162 9.25 -16.65 -12.72
C THR A 162 10.41 -17.58 -12.36
N ASN A 163 11.52 -17.51 -13.10
CA ASN A 163 12.76 -18.21 -12.78
C ASN A 163 13.62 -17.45 -11.76
N TYR A 164 13.40 -16.14 -11.62
CA TYR A 164 14.16 -15.28 -10.70
C TYR A 164 14.07 -15.69 -9.22
N PRO A 165 12.92 -16.12 -8.66
CA PRO A 165 12.84 -16.65 -7.30
C PRO A 165 13.41 -18.07 -7.14
N ARG A 166 13.55 -18.85 -8.24
CA ARG A 166 14.13 -20.21 -8.18
C ARG A 166 15.65 -20.21 -8.11
N ASN A 167 16.30 -19.18 -8.69
CA ASN A 167 17.76 -19.08 -8.74
C ASN A 167 18.34 -18.07 -7.74
N ASN A 168 17.53 -17.23 -7.11
CA ASN A 168 18.00 -16.28 -6.10
C ASN A 168 17.54 -16.68 -4.69
N ASN A 169 18.49 -16.77 -3.77
CA ASN A 169 18.25 -16.91 -2.31
C ASN A 169 17.59 -15.66 -1.68
N CYS A 170 16.88 -14.83 -2.45
CA CYS A 170 16.24 -13.59 -2.00
C CYS A 170 14.94 -13.83 -1.19
N MET A 171 14.84 -14.96 -0.48
CA MET A 171 13.69 -15.33 0.33
C MET A 171 13.34 -14.37 1.49
N PRO A 172 14.11 -13.30 1.80
CA PRO A 172 13.55 -12.18 2.54
C PRO A 172 13.57 -10.90 1.70
N TRP A 173 12.70 -10.79 0.68
CA TRP A 173 12.35 -9.49 0.08
C TRP A 173 11.77 -8.50 1.11
N ASN A 174 11.39 -8.99 2.29
CA ASN A 174 11.00 -8.22 3.47
C ASN A 174 12.21 -7.75 4.32
N ILE A 175 13.33 -7.41 3.67
CA ILE A 175 14.41 -6.67 4.32
C ILE A 175 13.97 -5.22 4.38
N ALA A 176 13.73 -4.72 5.59
CA ALA A 176 13.22 -3.37 5.83
C ALA A 176 13.92 -2.28 4.99
N PRO A 177 15.26 -2.25 4.85
CA PRO A 177 15.95 -1.32 3.96
C PRO A 177 15.45 -1.28 2.50
N LEU A 178 15.26 -2.45 1.87
CA LEU A 178 14.84 -2.52 0.47
C LEU A 178 13.38 -2.07 0.31
N LYS A 179 12.51 -2.43 1.27
CA LYS A 179 11.11 -1.99 1.29
C LYS A 179 10.98 -0.47 1.43
N LYS A 180 11.83 0.18 2.24
CA LYS A 180 11.90 1.66 2.31
C LYS A 180 12.31 2.28 0.98
N LEU A 181 13.28 1.68 0.29
CA LEU A 181 13.73 2.15 -1.02
C LEU A 181 12.61 2.05 -2.07
N PHE A 182 11.87 0.93 -2.11
CA PHE A 182 10.71 0.78 -3.00
C PHE A 182 9.58 1.75 -2.66
N ALA A 183 9.33 2.03 -1.38
CA ALA A 183 8.33 3.01 -0.97
C ALA A 183 8.71 4.44 -1.39
N ALA A 184 9.97 4.82 -1.24
CA ALA A 184 10.48 6.10 -1.73
C ALA A 184 10.36 6.21 -3.26
N MET A 185 10.66 5.12 -3.97
CA MET A 185 10.50 5.04 -5.41
C MET A 185 9.02 5.19 -5.84
N ASP A 186 8.09 4.50 -5.18
CA ASP A 186 6.66 4.65 -5.47
C ASP A 186 6.16 6.06 -5.18
N MET A 187 6.56 6.65 -4.04
CA MET A 187 6.19 8.01 -3.65
C MET A 187 6.67 9.06 -4.65
N PHE A 188 7.91 8.94 -5.11
CA PHE A 188 8.48 9.81 -6.13
C PHE A 188 7.72 9.69 -7.46
N TYR A 189 7.56 8.48 -7.98
CA TYR A 189 6.90 8.25 -9.26
C TYR A 189 5.38 8.47 -9.22
N PHE A 190 4.77 8.44 -8.04
CA PHE A 190 3.39 8.88 -7.86
C PHE A 190 3.25 10.39 -8.06
N LYS A 191 4.20 11.19 -7.54
CA LYS A 191 4.22 12.64 -7.73
C LYS A 191 4.66 13.05 -9.15
N PHE A 192 5.60 12.31 -9.73
CA PHE A 192 6.18 12.57 -11.06
C PHE A 192 5.92 11.41 -12.02
N PRO A 193 4.68 11.26 -12.53
CA PRO A 193 4.34 10.19 -13.47
C PRO A 193 5.11 10.26 -14.79
N GLU A 194 5.67 11.41 -15.14
CA GLU A 194 6.50 11.65 -16.32
C GLU A 194 7.97 11.24 -16.17
N ALA A 195 8.42 10.90 -14.96
CA ALA A 195 9.81 10.54 -14.71
C ALA A 195 10.19 9.22 -15.41
N LYS A 196 11.49 9.03 -15.65
CA LYS A 196 12.00 8.06 -16.64
C LYS A 196 11.57 6.62 -16.35
N TYR A 197 11.54 6.23 -15.08
CA TYR A 197 11.19 4.87 -14.68
C TYR A 197 9.82 4.75 -14.02
N SER A 198 8.91 5.71 -14.20
CA SER A 198 7.61 5.73 -13.52
C SER A 198 6.74 4.48 -13.77
N GLU A 199 6.90 3.80 -14.91
CA GLU A 199 6.14 2.57 -15.17
C GLU A 199 6.57 1.39 -14.29
N SER A 200 7.71 1.47 -13.59
CA SER A 200 8.12 0.45 -12.62
C SER A 200 7.21 0.41 -11.38
N ARG A 201 6.36 1.44 -11.19
CA ARG A 201 5.37 1.48 -10.11
C ARG A 201 4.42 0.30 -10.11
N VAL A 202 4.24 -0.38 -11.23
CA VAL A 202 3.41 -1.59 -11.32
C VAL A 202 3.83 -2.65 -10.27
N GLY A 203 5.12 -2.68 -9.88
CA GLY A 203 5.64 -3.58 -8.85
C GLY A 203 5.67 -2.98 -7.42
N THR A 204 5.43 -1.68 -7.24
CA THR A 204 5.54 -1.00 -5.94
C THR A 204 4.27 -0.29 -5.48
N GLN A 205 3.26 -0.18 -6.34
CA GLN A 205 2.01 0.56 -6.08
C GLN A 205 1.26 0.05 -4.84
N HIS A 206 1.40 -1.24 -4.51
CA HIS A 206 0.76 -1.84 -3.34
C HIS A 206 1.33 -1.38 -2.00
N LEU A 207 2.51 -0.74 -2.00
CA LEU A 207 3.11 -0.13 -0.79
C LEU A 207 2.33 1.12 -0.36
N ARG A 208 1.67 1.79 -1.30
CA ARG A 208 0.85 2.96 -1.01
C ARG A 208 -0.42 2.52 -0.27
N PHE A 209 -0.64 3.13 0.89
CA PHE A 209 -1.66 2.77 1.87
C PHE A 209 -1.52 1.33 2.41
N GLU A 210 -0.33 0.74 2.35
CA GLU A 210 -0.03 -0.50 3.06
C GLU A 210 -0.30 -0.31 4.56
N GLY A 211 -0.95 -1.29 5.19
CA GLY A 211 -1.35 -1.19 6.60
C GLY A 211 -2.49 -0.21 6.90
N CYS A 212 -3.11 0.42 5.88
CA CYS A 212 -4.18 1.40 6.04
C CYS A 212 -5.56 0.90 5.60
N ALA A 213 -5.77 -0.42 5.60
CA ALA A 213 -6.99 -1.01 5.03
C ALA A 213 -8.30 -0.53 5.67
N ALA A 214 -8.30 -0.16 6.96
CA ALA A 214 -9.50 0.41 7.59
C ALA A 214 -9.78 1.85 7.11
N LEU A 215 -8.75 2.67 6.93
CA LEU A 215 -8.88 4.02 6.35
C LEU A 215 -9.37 3.94 4.89
N VAL A 216 -8.82 3.01 4.11
CA VAL A 216 -9.26 2.76 2.72
C VAL A 216 -10.71 2.28 2.66
N ALA A 217 -11.14 1.45 3.62
CA ALA A 217 -12.54 1.00 3.71
C ALA A 217 -13.47 2.17 4.10
N LEU A 218 -13.04 3.04 5.02
CA LEU A 218 -13.79 4.23 5.41
C LEU A 218 -13.99 5.19 4.23
N LYS A 219 -12.90 5.55 3.52
CA LYS A 219 -13.00 6.38 2.31
C LYS A 219 -13.99 5.80 1.31
N TYR A 220 -13.85 4.51 1.04
CA TYR A 220 -14.69 3.80 0.09
C TYR A 220 -16.17 3.82 0.45
N VAL A 221 -16.54 3.56 1.71
CA VAL A 221 -17.97 3.53 2.07
C VAL A 221 -18.60 4.92 2.01
N VAL A 222 -17.83 5.96 2.33
CA VAL A 222 -18.28 7.35 2.22
C VAL A 222 -18.54 7.74 0.77
N GLU A 223 -17.64 7.35 -0.14
CA GLU A 223 -17.81 7.52 -1.60
C GLU A 223 -19.00 6.70 -2.13
N LEU A 224 -19.13 5.43 -1.72
CA LEU A 224 -20.23 4.55 -2.12
C LEU A 224 -21.59 5.13 -1.70
N LEU A 225 -21.66 5.64 -0.47
CA LEU A 225 -22.85 6.29 0.05
C LEU A 225 -23.03 7.72 -0.46
N ASP A 226 -22.03 8.31 -1.13
CA ASP A 226 -21.98 9.71 -1.58
C ASP A 226 -22.52 10.67 -0.51
N VAL A 227 -21.92 10.59 0.67
CA VAL A 227 -22.21 11.48 1.79
C VAL A 227 -20.95 12.18 2.24
N SER A 228 -21.08 13.34 2.86
CA SER A 228 -19.96 13.99 3.55
C SER A 228 -19.45 13.12 4.70
N MET A 229 -18.15 13.19 4.99
CA MET A 229 -17.54 12.46 6.10
C MET A 229 -18.17 12.79 7.45
N GLU A 230 -18.52 14.06 7.69
CA GLU A 230 -19.16 14.57 8.90
C GLU A 230 -20.52 13.90 9.13
N ARG A 231 -21.28 13.72 8.05
CA ARG A 231 -22.58 13.04 8.08
C ARG A 231 -22.41 11.56 8.38
N PHE A 232 -21.49 10.88 7.70
CA PHE A 232 -21.20 9.47 8.00
C PHE A 232 -20.76 9.30 9.46
N ALA A 233 -19.89 10.19 9.94
CA ALA A 233 -19.44 10.23 11.33
C ALA A 233 -20.60 10.36 12.32
N SER A 234 -21.58 11.23 12.04
CA SER A 234 -22.76 11.43 12.89
C SER A 234 -23.60 10.16 13.07
N TRP A 235 -23.60 9.27 12.07
CA TRP A 235 -24.31 8.00 12.16
C TRP A 235 -23.54 6.99 13.01
N VAL A 236 -22.24 6.86 12.75
CA VAL A 236 -21.38 5.85 13.41
C VAL A 236 -21.15 6.14 14.89
N GLN A 237 -21.10 7.41 15.29
CA GLN A 237 -20.81 7.82 16.67
C GLN A 237 -21.83 7.32 17.70
N LEU A 238 -23.01 6.86 17.26
CA LEU A 238 -24.02 6.21 18.10
C LEU A 238 -23.51 4.91 18.74
N VAL A 239 -22.46 4.28 18.16
CA VAL A 239 -21.84 3.07 18.68
C VAL A 239 -20.49 3.45 19.34
N PRO A 240 -20.37 3.40 20.70
CA PRO A 240 -19.21 3.98 21.40
C PRO A 240 -17.84 3.47 20.96
N TYR A 241 -17.72 2.18 20.62
CA TYR A 241 -16.45 1.61 20.16
C TYR A 241 -16.12 2.09 18.74
N MET A 242 -17.08 2.13 17.82
CA MET A 242 -16.86 2.64 16.46
C MET A 242 -16.56 4.13 16.46
N GLY A 243 -17.17 4.91 17.36
CA GLY A 243 -16.80 6.32 17.56
C GLY A 243 -15.34 6.50 18.00
N SER A 244 -14.78 5.54 18.75
CA SER A 244 -13.37 5.54 19.13
C SER A 244 -12.45 5.17 17.96
N GLU A 245 -12.84 4.18 17.16
CA GLU A 245 -12.13 3.82 15.93
C GLU A 245 -12.15 4.98 14.92
N LEU A 246 -13.27 5.71 14.84
CA LEU A 246 -13.40 6.84 13.93
C LEU A 246 -12.42 7.96 14.28
N ARG A 247 -12.21 8.23 15.57
CA ARG A 247 -11.16 9.16 16.03
C ARG A 247 -9.76 8.67 15.69
N ASN A 248 -9.52 7.36 15.61
CA ASN A 248 -8.23 6.84 15.17
C ASN A 248 -8.00 7.03 13.66
N LEU A 249 -9.06 6.86 12.87
CA LEU A 249 -9.00 7.01 11.41
C LEU A 249 -9.01 8.48 10.97
N MET A 250 -9.56 9.37 11.79
CA MET A 250 -9.66 10.82 11.51
C MET A 250 -8.98 11.65 12.61
N PRO A 251 -7.66 11.53 12.78
CA PRO A 251 -6.91 12.27 13.80
C PRO A 251 -6.82 13.77 13.51
N GLY A 252 -7.03 14.19 12.25
CA GLY A 252 -7.00 15.58 11.80
C GLY A 252 -6.04 15.82 10.63
N SER A 253 -6.02 17.04 10.11
CA SER A 253 -5.21 17.42 8.93
C SER A 253 -3.70 17.37 9.16
N HIS A 254 -3.25 17.46 10.43
CA HIS A 254 -1.83 17.36 10.78
C HIS A 254 -1.23 15.97 10.50
N GLU A 255 -2.05 14.94 10.30
CA GLU A 255 -1.60 13.63 9.84
C GLU A 255 -1.47 13.53 8.31
N GLU A 256 -1.75 14.60 7.57
CA GLU A 256 -1.59 14.67 6.12
C GLU A 256 -2.35 13.57 5.34
N THR A 257 -3.45 13.05 5.90
CA THR A 257 -4.25 11.95 5.30
C THR A 257 -4.92 12.33 3.97
N ASP A 258 -5.13 13.63 3.76
CA ASP A 258 -5.68 14.27 2.58
C ASP A 258 -4.60 14.75 1.59
N LYS A 259 -3.31 14.65 1.96
CA LYS A 259 -2.19 15.11 1.15
C LYS A 259 -1.58 13.97 0.33
N PRO A 260 -1.78 13.95 -1.00
CA PRO A 260 -1.44 12.79 -1.81
C PRO A 260 0.08 12.57 -1.95
N ASP A 261 0.90 13.60 -1.86
CA ASP A 261 2.36 13.54 -1.97
C ASP A 261 3.07 13.58 -0.60
N SER A 262 2.38 13.18 0.46
CA SER A 262 2.90 13.02 1.83
C SER A 262 3.63 11.69 2.04
N TYR A 263 4.40 11.57 3.11
CA TYR A 263 4.87 10.29 3.65
C TYR A 263 3.73 9.43 4.24
N MET A 264 2.57 10.02 4.59
CA MET A 264 1.47 9.32 5.26
C MET A 264 1.04 8.03 4.53
N PRO A 265 0.82 8.00 3.20
CA PRO A 265 0.43 6.79 2.51
C PRO A 265 1.44 5.65 2.63
N TYR A 266 2.71 5.95 2.94
CA TYR A 266 3.79 4.96 3.02
C TYR A 266 4.22 4.67 4.45
N LEU A 267 3.41 5.06 5.45
CA LEU A 267 3.79 4.98 6.87
C LEU A 267 4.28 3.60 7.31
N PHE A 268 3.74 2.52 6.75
CA PHE A 268 4.11 1.16 7.10
C PHE A 268 5.44 0.78 6.44
N SER A 269 5.53 0.94 5.12
CA SER A 269 6.69 0.54 4.32
C SER A 269 7.95 1.37 4.60
N ILE A 270 7.78 2.65 4.98
CA ILE A 270 8.87 3.56 5.38
C ILE A 270 9.23 3.41 6.87
N GLY A 271 8.36 2.78 7.67
CA GLY A 271 8.58 2.53 9.09
C GLY A 271 8.32 3.72 9.99
N LEU A 272 7.28 4.50 9.70
CA LEU A 272 6.82 5.65 10.49
C LEU A 272 5.85 5.26 11.60
N CYS A 273 5.22 4.08 11.52
CA CYS A 273 4.44 3.55 12.62
C CYS A 273 5.30 2.67 13.53
N GLY A 274 5.29 2.93 14.84
CA GLY A 274 5.89 2.04 15.82
C GLY A 274 5.36 0.59 15.69
N PHE A 275 6.19 -0.38 16.05
CA PHE A 275 5.88 -1.81 15.90
C PHE A 275 4.54 -2.18 16.56
N GLY A 276 3.61 -2.73 15.78
CA GLY A 276 2.26 -3.10 16.25
C GLY A 276 1.32 -1.94 16.60
N ARG A 277 1.74 -0.68 16.40
CA ARG A 277 1.00 0.52 16.80
C ARG A 277 0.38 1.31 15.64
N ALA A 278 0.43 0.77 14.43
CA ALA A 278 -0.12 1.40 13.23
C ALA A 278 -1.61 1.76 13.39
N PRO A 279 -1.98 3.05 13.19
CA PRO A 279 -3.29 3.56 13.57
C PRO A 279 -4.42 3.13 12.64
N TYR A 280 -4.14 2.94 11.34
CA TYR A 280 -5.15 2.75 10.29
C TYR A 280 -5.41 1.27 9.92
N THR A 281 -4.93 0.34 10.75
CA THR A 281 -5.05 -1.11 10.50
C THR A 281 -6.45 -1.64 10.77
N ILE A 282 -6.80 -2.77 10.15
CA ILE A 282 -8.06 -3.50 10.44
C ILE A 282 -8.10 -3.91 11.91
N LYS A 283 -6.98 -4.41 12.45
CA LYS A 283 -6.89 -4.91 13.83
C LYS A 283 -7.29 -3.87 14.88
N ARG A 284 -7.01 -2.59 14.62
CA ARG A 284 -7.31 -1.47 15.53
C ARG A 284 -8.68 -0.85 15.27
N ASN A 285 -9.24 -1.01 14.07
CA ASN A 285 -10.47 -0.35 13.62
C ASN A 285 -11.42 -1.35 12.97
N GLN A 286 -11.65 -2.46 13.68
CA GLN A 286 -12.32 -3.62 13.13
C GLN A 286 -13.81 -3.33 12.91
N GLY A 287 -14.47 -2.66 13.85
CA GLY A 287 -15.90 -2.34 13.76
C GLY A 287 -16.23 -1.52 12.52
N LEU A 288 -15.47 -0.45 12.29
CA LEU A 288 -15.61 0.43 11.13
C LEU A 288 -15.27 -0.26 9.82
N TYR A 289 -14.21 -1.05 9.79
CA TYR A 289 -13.85 -1.83 8.60
C TYR A 289 -14.96 -2.82 8.23
N GLU A 290 -15.47 -3.57 9.21
CA GLU A 290 -16.56 -4.53 8.99
C GLU A 290 -17.86 -3.84 8.58
N LEU A 291 -18.19 -2.70 9.21
CA LEU A 291 -19.35 -1.87 8.85
C LEU A 291 -19.27 -1.37 7.41
N ALA A 292 -18.12 -0.81 7.01
CA ALA A 292 -17.90 -0.31 5.66
C ALA A 292 -18.13 -1.40 4.60
N HIS A 293 -17.63 -2.60 4.86
CA HIS A 293 -17.82 -3.73 3.95
C HIS A 293 -19.21 -4.36 4.04
N ALA A 294 -19.87 -4.38 5.20
CA ALA A 294 -21.26 -4.84 5.31
C ALA A 294 -22.21 -3.94 4.51
N ILE A 295 -22.00 -2.62 4.55
CA ILE A 295 -22.68 -1.65 3.68
C ILE A 295 -22.37 -1.98 2.23
N GLY A 296 -21.10 -2.16 1.85
CA GLY A 296 -20.74 -2.54 0.48
C GLY A 296 -21.40 -3.84 -0.01
N CYS A 297 -21.59 -4.83 0.86
CA CYS A 297 -22.35 -6.03 0.53
C CYS A 297 -23.81 -5.72 0.15
N ALA A 298 -24.44 -4.73 0.78
CA ALA A 298 -25.79 -4.28 0.41
C ALA A 298 -25.86 -3.57 -0.96
N TYR A 299 -24.71 -3.15 -1.49
CA TYR A 299 -24.58 -2.62 -2.85
C TYR A 299 -24.01 -3.65 -3.83
N ASN A 300 -23.93 -4.93 -3.44
CA ASN A 300 -23.40 -6.04 -4.24
C ASN A 300 -21.94 -5.83 -4.70
N GLU A 301 -21.12 -5.20 -3.86
CA GLU A 301 -19.76 -4.83 -4.21
C GLU A 301 -18.77 -6.00 -4.02
N PRO A 302 -18.13 -6.51 -5.08
CA PRO A 302 -17.26 -7.70 -4.98
C PRO A 302 -16.10 -7.54 -4.01
N ARG A 303 -15.53 -6.33 -3.93
CA ARG A 303 -14.46 -5.99 -2.97
C ARG A 303 -14.89 -6.17 -1.51
N SER A 304 -16.17 -5.94 -1.22
CA SER A 304 -16.73 -6.02 0.13
C SER A 304 -17.21 -7.42 0.45
N ILE A 305 -17.85 -8.10 -0.51
CA ILE A 305 -18.28 -9.50 -0.37
C ILE A 305 -17.10 -10.40 0.00
N HIS A 306 -15.93 -10.17 -0.63
CA HIS A 306 -14.72 -10.95 -0.38
C HIS A 306 -13.75 -10.33 0.62
N ALA A 307 -14.14 -9.25 1.31
CA ALA A 307 -13.33 -8.64 2.36
C ALA A 307 -13.13 -9.63 3.51
N LYS A 308 -11.89 -9.79 3.97
CA LYS A 308 -11.54 -10.72 5.06
C LYS A 308 -12.06 -10.20 6.39
N ARG A 309 -12.68 -11.08 7.19
CA ARG A 309 -13.08 -10.84 8.58
C ARG A 309 -11.99 -11.33 9.53
N LEU A 310 -11.72 -10.60 10.61
CA LEU A 310 -10.81 -11.08 11.66
C LEU A 310 -11.58 -12.00 12.61
N LYS A 311 -10.94 -13.10 13.07
CA LYS A 311 -11.59 -14.13 13.90
C LYS A 311 -12.03 -13.62 15.27
N GLU A 312 -11.39 -12.56 15.78
CA GLU A 312 -11.65 -11.94 17.08
C GLU A 312 -12.76 -10.86 17.02
N SER A 313 -13.61 -10.86 15.97
CA SER A 313 -14.69 -9.86 15.88
C SER A 313 -15.73 -10.06 16.97
N PHE A 314 -15.85 -9.08 17.86
CA PHE A 314 -16.95 -8.95 18.82
C PHE A 314 -18.08 -8.06 18.30
N ALA A 315 -18.14 -7.80 16.98
CA ALA A 315 -19.03 -6.80 16.39
C ALA A 315 -20.49 -7.29 16.26
N LEU A 316 -21.05 -7.74 17.38
CA LEU A 316 -22.47 -7.97 17.60
C LEU A 316 -23.20 -6.63 17.35
N GLY A 317 -23.70 -6.44 16.14
CA GLY A 317 -24.40 -5.22 15.72
C GLY A 317 -23.90 -4.55 14.43
N VAL A 318 -22.80 -5.03 13.83
CA VAL A 318 -22.37 -4.51 12.51
C VAL A 318 -23.45 -4.65 11.43
N PRO A 319 -24.10 -5.82 11.25
CA PRO A 319 -25.16 -5.95 10.26
C PRO A 319 -26.33 -5.01 10.52
N GLU A 320 -26.80 -4.93 11.77
CA GLU A 320 -27.90 -4.03 12.13
C GLU A 320 -27.56 -2.55 11.83
N MET A 321 -26.35 -2.13 12.19
CA MET A 321 -25.88 -0.77 11.92
C MET A 321 -25.76 -0.50 10.42
N ALA A 322 -25.31 -1.49 9.64
CA ALA A 322 -25.23 -1.38 8.18
C ALA A 322 -26.63 -1.17 7.57
N ILE A 323 -27.64 -1.91 8.04
CA ILE A 323 -29.04 -1.73 7.62
C ILE A 323 -29.50 -0.30 7.89
N VAL A 324 -29.33 0.18 9.13
CA VAL A 324 -29.75 1.54 9.52
C VAL A 324 -29.08 2.60 8.66
N ILE A 325 -27.77 2.50 8.43
CA ILE A 325 -27.03 3.47 7.61
C ILE A 325 -27.48 3.41 6.15
N CYS A 326 -27.68 2.22 5.58
CA CYS A 326 -28.13 2.08 4.20
C CYS A 326 -29.49 2.76 3.98
N VAL A 327 -30.46 2.52 4.87
CA VAL A 327 -31.80 3.13 4.81
C VAL A 327 -31.72 4.65 4.99
N LYS A 328 -30.92 5.14 5.95
CA LYS A 328 -30.71 6.59 6.13
C LYS A 328 -30.07 7.25 4.91
N ALA A 329 -29.11 6.59 4.28
CA ALA A 329 -28.46 7.11 3.08
C ALA A 329 -29.45 7.17 1.89
N ALA A 330 -30.35 6.18 1.77
CA ALA A 330 -31.37 6.17 0.73
C ALA A 330 -32.35 7.34 0.84
N GLN A 331 -32.66 7.81 2.06
CA GLN A 331 -33.51 8.99 2.27
C GLN A 331 -32.90 10.30 1.76
N LEU A 332 -31.59 10.33 1.52
CA LEU A 332 -30.86 11.51 1.07
C LEU A 332 -30.62 11.54 -0.43
N LYS A 333 -30.78 10.40 -1.11
CA LYS A 333 -30.46 10.21 -2.51
C LYS A 333 -31.71 9.89 -3.33
N ASN A 334 -31.73 10.36 -4.58
CA ASN A 334 -32.66 9.88 -5.60
C ASN A 334 -32.15 8.61 -6.35
N ALA A 335 -31.01 8.07 -5.93
CA ALA A 335 -30.31 6.94 -6.57
C ALA A 335 -30.73 5.58 -5.97
N PRO A 336 -30.41 4.42 -6.62
CA PRO A 336 -30.86 3.08 -6.18
C PRO A 336 -30.11 2.56 -4.94
N SER A 337 -30.27 3.27 -3.83
CA SER A 337 -29.89 2.83 -2.49
C SER A 337 -31.03 2.00 -1.88
N PRO A 338 -30.74 0.95 -1.10
CA PRO A 338 -31.81 0.15 -0.51
C PRO A 338 -32.60 0.98 0.50
N THR A 339 -33.92 1.07 0.32
CA THR A 339 -34.79 2.01 1.06
C THR A 339 -35.40 1.41 2.31
N SER A 340 -35.28 0.09 2.50
CA SER A 340 -35.89 -0.63 3.62
C SER A 340 -34.98 -1.72 4.17
N ARG A 341 -35.25 -2.17 5.41
CA ARG A 341 -34.60 -3.33 6.02
C ARG A 341 -34.73 -4.57 5.14
N SER A 342 -35.93 -4.85 4.65
CA SER A 342 -36.22 -6.02 3.82
C SER A 342 -35.37 -6.02 2.55
N GLU A 343 -35.23 -4.88 1.88
CA GLU A 343 -34.41 -4.78 0.68
C GLU A 343 -32.92 -5.04 0.96
N VAL A 344 -32.37 -4.52 2.07
CA VAL A 344 -30.98 -4.83 2.47
C VAL A 344 -30.80 -6.33 2.71
N LEU A 345 -31.73 -6.95 3.42
CA LEU A 345 -31.70 -8.39 3.72
C LEU A 345 -31.81 -9.24 2.45
N GLU A 346 -32.68 -8.88 1.51
CA GLU A 346 -32.82 -9.55 0.21
C GLU A 346 -31.53 -9.46 -0.61
N ARG A 347 -30.90 -8.28 -0.65
CA ARG A 347 -29.61 -8.09 -1.33
C ARG A 347 -28.50 -8.93 -0.70
N TRP A 348 -28.46 -9.05 0.63
CA TRP A 348 -27.52 -9.95 1.31
C TRP A 348 -27.80 -11.43 1.03
N ALA A 349 -29.08 -11.82 0.98
CA ALA A 349 -29.49 -13.17 0.60
C ALA A 349 -29.09 -13.52 -0.84
N ALA A 350 -29.07 -12.53 -1.74
CA ALA A 350 -28.71 -12.70 -3.15
C ALA A 350 -27.20 -12.86 -3.39
N ILE A 351 -26.34 -12.62 -2.40
CA ILE A 351 -24.90 -12.83 -2.51
C ILE A 351 -24.64 -14.31 -2.85
N ARG A 352 -23.81 -14.59 -3.85
CA ARG A 352 -23.48 -15.96 -4.26
C ARG A 352 -22.07 -16.33 -3.82
N ASN A 353 -21.93 -17.51 -3.21
CA ASN A 353 -20.65 -18.13 -2.87
C ASN A 353 -19.66 -17.21 -2.11
N PRO A 354 -20.06 -16.60 -0.97
CA PRO A 354 -19.07 -15.90 -0.15
C PRO A 354 -18.04 -16.90 0.37
N ARG A 355 -16.78 -16.48 0.41
CA ARG A 355 -15.69 -17.33 0.91
C ARG A 355 -15.79 -17.43 2.43
N PRO A 356 -15.44 -18.57 3.05
CA PRO A 356 -15.35 -18.68 4.49
C PRO A 356 -14.40 -17.62 5.09
N GLY A 357 -14.80 -17.02 6.20
CA GLY A 357 -14.06 -15.97 6.90
C GLY A 357 -14.18 -14.58 6.25
N THR A 358 -15.22 -14.32 5.45
CA THR A 358 -15.44 -13.01 4.80
C THR A 358 -16.62 -12.24 5.39
N ILE A 359 -16.73 -10.96 5.05
CA ILE A 359 -17.88 -10.12 5.41
C ILE A 359 -19.15 -10.56 4.68
N GLY A 360 -19.04 -11.06 3.45
CA GLY A 360 -20.16 -11.67 2.72
C GLY A 360 -20.79 -12.85 3.49
N GLU A 361 -19.95 -13.72 4.08
CA GLU A 361 -20.43 -14.83 4.91
C GLU A 361 -21.12 -14.34 6.19
N LEU A 362 -20.58 -13.28 6.82
CA LEU A 362 -21.17 -12.69 8.02
C LEU A 362 -22.61 -12.20 7.77
N VAL A 363 -22.82 -11.42 6.71
CA VAL A 363 -24.14 -10.83 6.43
C VAL A 363 -25.17 -11.86 5.98
N GLN A 364 -24.73 -12.94 5.31
CA GLN A 364 -25.61 -14.07 4.99
C GLN A 364 -26.06 -14.82 6.25
N LYS A 365 -25.14 -15.15 7.15
CA LYS A 365 -25.47 -15.79 8.43
C LYS A 365 -26.42 -14.94 9.26
N TYR A 366 -26.25 -13.62 9.22
CA TYR A 366 -27.16 -12.69 9.86
C TYR A 366 -28.57 -12.78 9.28
N TYR A 367 -28.71 -12.72 7.94
CA TYR A 367 -30.00 -12.92 7.26
C TYR A 367 -30.66 -14.26 7.63
N GLU A 368 -29.90 -15.36 7.66
CA GLU A 368 -30.41 -16.68 8.06
C GLU A 368 -30.98 -16.65 9.49
N SER A 369 -30.28 -16.01 10.43
CA SER A 369 -30.75 -15.90 11.82
C SER A 369 -32.04 -15.08 11.97
N GLU A 370 -32.19 -13.99 11.21
CA GLU A 370 -33.39 -13.14 11.23
C GLU A 370 -34.61 -13.90 10.65
N LYS A 371 -34.40 -14.73 9.63
CA LYS A 371 -35.44 -15.59 9.05
C LYS A 371 -35.97 -16.61 10.06
N HIS A 372 -35.13 -17.09 10.97
CA HIS A 372 -35.53 -18.01 12.02
C HIS A 372 -36.28 -17.34 13.17
N LEU A 373 -36.05 -16.05 13.43
CA LEU A 373 -36.78 -15.27 14.46
C LEU A 373 -38.16 -14.79 13.99
N SER A 374 -38.37 -14.71 12.67
CA SER A 374 -39.63 -14.26 12.05
C SER A 374 -40.63 -15.40 11.78
N LYS A 375 -40.31 -16.63 12.19
CA LYS A 375 -41.17 -17.82 12.14
C LYS A 375 -41.48 -18.26 13.56
#